data_AF-A0A924MSE9-F1
#
_entry.id   AF-A0A924MSE9-F1
#
_cell.length_a   1.000
_cell.length_b   1.000
_cell.length_c   1.000
_cell.angle_alpha   90.00
_cell.angle_beta   90.00
_cell.angle_gamma   90.00
#
_symmetry.space_group_name_H-M   'P 1'
#
loop_
_entity.id
_entity.type
_entity.pdbx_description
1 polymer ?
#
loop_
_entity_poly.entity_id
_entity_poly.type
_entity_poly.pdbx_seq_one_letter_code
_entity_poly.pdbx_strand_id
1 'polypeptide(L)'
;MKTTLDLNDQLLANAKALAAQQRTSLTRLIEEGLQLRLRASTTEPSKVRRRLPVFNGRGGLVAGVNPLSNKAMLDALDDDA
;
A
#
# COMPACT_ATOMS: atom_id res chain seq x y z
N MET A 1 -7.84 -24.03 6.88
CA MET A 1 -8.48 -24.54 8.12
C MET A 1 -9.99 -24.34 7.98
N LYS A 2 -10.82 -25.22 8.55
CA LYS A 2 -12.28 -25.00 8.60
C LYS A 2 -12.65 -24.42 9.97
N THR A 3 -13.34 -23.28 9.95
CA THR A 3 -13.79 -22.58 11.15
C THR A 3 -15.26 -22.21 10.96
N THR A 4 -16.06 -22.35 12.01
CA THR A 4 -17.47 -21.92 12.01
C THR A 4 -17.56 -20.60 12.76
N LEU A 5 -18.20 -19.60 12.15
CA LEU A 5 -18.36 -18.25 12.69
C LEU A 5 -19.84 -17.88 12.66
N ASP A 6 -20.31 -17.17 13.68
CA ASP A 6 -21.61 -16.53 13.65
C ASP A 6 -21.47 -15.14 13.00
N LEU A 7 -22.26 -14.88 11.95
CA LEU A 7 -22.19 -13.68 11.12
C LEU A 7 -23.59 -13.16 10.87
N ASN A 8 -23.73 -11.83 10.88
CA ASN A 8 -24.98 -11.18 10.48
C ASN A 8 -25.37 -11.57 9.03
N ASP A 9 -26.63 -11.94 8.82
CA ASP A 9 -27.13 -12.43 7.52
C ASP A 9 -26.99 -11.40 6.39
N GLN A 10 -27.23 -10.11 6.68
CA GLN A 10 -27.08 -9.05 5.68
C GLN A 10 -25.61 -8.90 5.28
N LEU A 11 -24.69 -8.99 6.24
CA LEU A 11 -23.25 -8.97 5.96
C LEU A 11 -22.84 -10.16 5.10
N LEU A 12 -23.33 -11.36 5.41
CA LEU A 12 -23.07 -12.57 4.62
C LEU A 12 -23.60 -12.45 3.19
N ALA A 13 -24.81 -11.91 3.01
CA ALA A 13 -25.41 -11.68 1.70
C ALA A 13 -24.58 -10.69 0.87
N ASN A 14 -24.17 -9.57 1.46
CA ASN A 14 -23.34 -8.57 0.80
C ASN A 14 -21.96 -9.14 0.40
N ALA A 15 -21.32 -9.91 1.30
CA ALA A 15 -20.04 -10.54 1.02
C ALA A 15 -20.14 -11.55 -0.14
N LYS A 16 -21.22 -12.33 -0.22
CA LYS A 16 -21.47 -13.25 -1.35
C LYS A 16 -21.66 -12.50 -2.67
N ALA A 17 -22.45 -11.44 -2.67
CA ALA A 17 -22.66 -10.61 -3.86
C ALA A 17 -21.33 -10.01 -4.37
N LEU A 18 -20.52 -9.48 -3.45
CA LEU A 18 -19.21 -8.92 -3.78
C LEU A 18 -18.24 -9.98 -4.30
N ALA A 19 -18.19 -11.16 -3.68
CA ALA A 19 -17.34 -12.26 -4.13
C ALA A 19 -17.70 -12.72 -5.55
N ALA A 20 -19.00 -12.83 -5.86
CA ALA A 20 -19.48 -13.16 -7.19
C ALA A 20 -19.11 -12.09 -8.23
N GLN A 21 -19.31 -10.82 -7.89
CA GLN A 21 -18.95 -9.69 -8.76
C GLN A 21 -17.45 -9.69 -9.10
N GLN A 22 -16.60 -9.99 -8.11
CA GLN A 22 -15.14 -10.02 -8.25
C GLN A 22 -14.61 -11.36 -8.79
N ARG A 23 -15.49 -12.33 -9.08
CA ARG A 23 -15.12 -13.70 -9.52
C ARG A 23 -14.10 -14.36 -8.57
N THR A 24 -14.30 -14.18 -7.27
CA THR A 24 -13.49 -14.75 -6.20
C THR A 24 -14.34 -15.61 -5.27
N SER A 25 -13.72 -16.34 -4.34
CA SER A 25 -14.43 -17.12 -3.35
C SER A 25 -14.78 -16.27 -2.11
N LEU A 26 -15.89 -16.60 -1.46
CA LEU A 26 -16.28 -15.99 -0.19
C LEU A 26 -15.17 -16.17 0.87
N THR A 27 -14.54 -17.35 0.92
CA THR A 27 -13.41 -17.63 1.82
C THR A 27 -12.27 -16.67 1.58
N ARG A 28 -11.87 -16.46 0.31
CA ARG A 28 -10.76 -15.56 -0.03
C ARG A 28 -11.08 -14.12 0.37
N LEU A 29 -12.30 -13.66 0.10
CA LEU A 29 -12.77 -12.33 0.51
C LEU A 29 -12.69 -12.14 2.04
N ILE A 30 -13.14 -13.14 2.81
CA ILE A 30 -13.08 -13.11 4.28
C ILE A 30 -11.63 -13.08 4.78
N GLU A 31 -10.76 -13.91 4.20
CA GLU A 31 -9.34 -13.96 4.56
C GLU A 31 -8.64 -12.63 4.26
N GLU A 32 -8.87 -12.02 3.10
CA GLU A 32 -8.33 -10.72 2.73
C GLU A 32 -8.79 -9.62 3.70
N GLY A 33 -10.08 -9.58 4.03
CA GLY A 33 -10.62 -8.65 5.03
C GLY A 33 -9.99 -8.81 6.41
N LEU A 34 -9.80 -10.05 6.87
CA LEU A 34 -9.17 -10.34 8.15
C LEU A 34 -7.69 -9.90 8.15
N GLN A 35 -6.95 -10.20 7.07
CA GLN A 35 -5.56 -9.78 6.93
C GLN A 35 -5.42 -8.26 6.97
N LEU A 36 -6.30 -7.51 6.29
CA LEU A 36 -6.29 -6.04 6.32
C LEU A 36 -6.49 -5.50 7.74
N ARG A 37 -7.42 -6.08 8.50
CA ARG A 37 -7.69 -5.69 9.89
C ARG A 37 -6.49 -5.98 10.80
N LEU A 38 -5.88 -7.15 10.67
CA LEU A 38 -4.73 -7.54 11.47
C LEU A 38 -3.51 -6.67 11.15
N ARG A 39 -3.25 -6.39 9.87
CA ARG A 39 -2.16 -5.46 9.44
C ARG A 39 -2.34 -4.06 10.01
N ALA A 40 -3.56 -3.54 10.01
CA ALA A 40 -3.87 -2.25 10.59
C ALA A 40 -3.59 -2.23 12.10
N SER A 41 -3.92 -3.32 12.82
CA SER A 41 -3.63 -3.43 14.25
C SER A 41 -2.15 -3.61 14.59
N THR A 42 -1.36 -4.23 13.71
CA THR A 42 0.10 -4.38 13.89
C THR A 42 0.90 -3.16 13.44
N THR A 43 0.25 -2.20 12.78
CA THR A 43 0.89 -0.93 12.50
C THR A 43 0.94 -0.17 13.82
N GLU A 44 2.08 -0.29 14.52
CA GLU A 44 2.51 0.59 15.61
C GLU A 44 2.00 2.02 15.40
N PRO A 45 1.50 2.72 16.44
CA PRO A 45 0.94 4.07 16.32
C PRO A 45 1.88 4.90 15.45
N SER A 46 1.37 5.30 14.28
CA SER A 46 2.14 5.66 13.08
C SER A 46 3.60 5.97 13.41
N LYS A 47 4.51 5.07 13.08
CA LYS A 47 5.97 5.33 13.07
C LYS A 47 6.12 6.78 12.63
N VAL A 48 6.48 7.67 13.59
CA VAL A 48 6.27 9.13 13.49
C VAL A 48 6.45 9.52 12.04
N ARG A 49 5.39 9.96 11.35
CA ARG A 49 5.44 10.29 9.91
C ARG A 49 6.69 11.14 9.72
N ARG A 50 7.78 10.53 9.25
CA ARG A 50 9.04 11.24 9.10
C ARG A 50 8.72 12.28 8.05
N ARG A 51 8.83 13.55 8.41
CA ARG A 51 8.72 14.62 7.41
C ARG A 51 9.86 14.38 6.45
N LEU A 52 9.53 13.85 5.27
CA LEU A 52 10.48 13.80 4.18
C LEU A 52 10.83 15.26 3.85
N PRO A 53 12.11 15.59 3.69
CA PRO A 53 12.48 16.91 3.23
C PRO A 53 11.81 17.16 1.88
N VAL A 54 11.08 18.27 1.77
CA VAL A 54 10.48 18.71 0.51
C VAL A 54 11.37 19.82 -0.03
N PHE A 55 11.80 19.68 -1.29
CA PHE A 55 12.53 20.73 -1.98
C PHE A 55 11.57 21.88 -2.34
N ASN A 56 11.71 23.03 -1.68
CA ASN A 56 10.82 24.20 -1.85
C ASN A 56 11.20 25.09 -3.06
N GLY A 57 11.89 24.55 -4.08
CA GLY A 57 12.30 25.29 -5.28
C GLY A 57 11.24 25.31 -6.39
N ARG A 58 11.59 25.89 -7.55
CA ARG A 58 10.71 25.94 -8.75
C ARG A 58 10.61 24.59 -9.51
N GLY A 59 11.14 23.50 -8.92
CA GLY A 59 11.30 22.22 -9.58
C GLY A 59 12.47 22.20 -10.57
N GLY A 60 12.60 21.09 -11.30
CA GLY A 60 13.71 20.85 -12.23
C GLY A 60 14.80 19.95 -11.65
N LEU A 61 15.68 19.48 -12.53
CA LEU A 61 16.87 18.72 -12.15
C LEU A 61 17.97 19.69 -11.70
N VAL A 62 18.89 19.19 -10.88
CA VAL A 62 20.12 19.91 -10.54
C VAL A 62 20.87 20.25 -11.84
N ALA A 63 21.45 21.45 -11.89
CA ALA A 63 22.18 21.91 -13.07
C ALA A 63 23.32 20.93 -13.41
N GLY A 64 23.41 20.54 -14.69
CA GLY A 64 24.41 19.58 -15.17
C GLY A 64 23.96 18.11 -15.14
N VAL A 65 22.83 17.78 -14.51
CA VAL A 65 22.28 16.41 -14.55
C VAL A 65 21.50 16.20 -15.86
N ASN A 66 21.93 15.22 -16.64
CA ASN A 66 21.23 14.83 -17.86
C ASN A 66 20.10 13.82 -17.57
N PRO A 67 18.81 14.16 -17.76
CA PRO A 67 17.69 13.26 -17.51
C PRO A 67 17.66 12.01 -18.38
N LEU A 68 18.27 12.06 -19.55
CA LEU A 68 18.17 11.00 -20.56
C LEU A 68 19.28 9.95 -20.41
N SER A 69 20.12 10.06 -19.38
CA SER A 69 21.20 9.12 -19.12
C SER A 69 21.03 8.51 -17.72
N ASN A 70 20.74 7.21 -17.68
CA ASN A 70 20.66 6.46 -16.43
C ASN A 70 21.95 6.53 -15.61
N LYS A 71 23.11 6.61 -16.30
CA LYS A 71 24.41 6.79 -15.64
C LYS A 71 24.50 8.15 -14.95
N ALA A 72 24.13 9.23 -15.64
CA ALA A 72 24.18 10.57 -15.05
C ALA A 72 23.22 10.73 -13.86
N MET A 73 22.08 10.05 -13.88
CA MET A 73 21.16 10.01 -12.74
C MET A 73 21.74 9.24 -11.56
N LEU A 74 22.44 8.13 -11.81
CA LEU A 74 23.09 7.33 -10.77
C LEU A 74 24.24 8.10 -10.12
N ASP A 75 25.12 8.68 -10.92
CA ASP A 75 26.26 9.46 -10.43
C ASP A 75 25.79 10.63 -9.54
N ALA A 76 24.66 11.29 -9.89
CA ALA A 76 24.08 12.38 -9.10
C ALA A 76 23.44 11.94 -7.77
N LEU A 77 23.12 10.66 -7.60
CA LEU A 77 22.60 10.10 -6.35
C LEU A 77 23.71 9.78 -5.35
N ASP A 78 24.92 9.50 -5.85
CA ASP A 78 26.08 9.09 -5.04
C ASP A 78 26.90 10.29 -4.50
N ASP A 79 26.69 11.50 -5.04
CA ASP A 79 27.48 12.71 -4.73
C ASP A 79 27.02 13.47 -3.45
N ASP A 80 25.89 13.07 -2.85
CA ASP A 80 25.31 13.66 -1.63
C ASP A 80 25.52 12.76 -0.37
N ALA A 81 26.78 12.49 0.00
CA ALA A 81 27.18 11.88 1.29
C ALA A 81 27.65 12.91 2.32
#